data_AF-A0A238XB56-F1
#
_entry.id   AF-A0A238XB56-F1
#
_cell.length_a   1.000
_cell.length_b   1.000
_cell.length_c   1.000
_cell.angle_alpha   90.00
_cell.angle_beta   90.00
_cell.angle_gamma   90.00
#
_symmetry.space_group_name_H-M   'P 1'
#
loop_
_entity.id
_entity.type
_entity.pdbx_description
1 polymer ?
#
loop_
_entity_poly.entity_id
_entity_poly.type
_entity_poly.pdbx_seq_one_letter_code
_entity_poly.pdbx_strand_id
1 'polypeptide(L)' 'MKKIAFIVFFFYLQIANAQCAMCKAVVESGNPSEAEGLNSGILYLMIFPYLLVGTLLYFIVKNRKKNKL' A
#
# COMPACT_ATOMS: atom_id res chain seq x y z
N MET A 1 26.96 -3.26 -3.14
CA MET A 1 25.87 -4.27 -3.09
C MET A 1 24.52 -3.70 -2.67
N LYS A 2 24.38 -3.03 -1.50
CA LYS A 2 23.08 -2.46 -1.04
C LYS A 2 22.44 -1.44 -2.00
N LYS A 3 23.23 -0.55 -2.61
CA LYS A 3 22.74 0.45 -3.59
C LYS A 3 22.19 -0.19 -4.86
N ILE A 4 22.85 -1.26 -5.34
CA ILE A 4 22.42 -2.01 -6.52
C ILE A 4 21.10 -2.73 -6.23
N ALA A 5 20.99 -3.37 -5.06
CA ALA A 5 19.74 -4.01 -4.63
C ALA A 5 18.59 -2.99 -4.54
N PHE A 6 18.85 -1.78 -4.07
CA PHE A 6 17.84 -0.71 -3.97
C PHE A 6 17.38 -0.22 -5.35
N ILE A 7 18.30 -0.07 -6.30
CA ILE A 7 17.98 0.32 -7.68
C ILE A 7 17.16 -0.77 -8.37
N VAL A 8 17.57 -2.04 -8.24
CA VAL A 8 16.85 -3.19 -8.78
C VAL A 8 15.44 -3.30 -8.19
N PHE A 9 15.30 -3.09 -6.88
CA PHE A 9 14.01 -3.06 -6.21
C PHE A 9 13.11 -1.93 -6.73
N PHE A 10 13.66 -0.74 -6.96
CA PHE A 10 12.91 0.40 -7.50
C PHE A 10 12.36 0.14 -8.90
N PHE A 11 13.18 -0.44 -9.79
CA PHE A 11 12.72 -0.83 -11.14
C PHE A 11 11.71 -1.99 -11.10
N TYR A 12 11.86 -2.92 -10.15
CA TYR A 12 10.89 -4.00 -9.95
C TYR A 12 9.51 -3.47 -9.57
N LEU A 13 9.42 -2.44 -8.73
CA LEU A 13 8.14 -1.80 -8.37
C LEU A 13 7.43 -1.16 -9.57
N GLN A 14 8.16 -0.70 -10.60
CA GLN A 14 7.56 -0.12 -11.80
C GLN A 14 6.95 -1.18 -12.74
N ILE A 15 7.46 -2.41 -12.68
CA ILE A 15 7.04 -3.54 -13.52
C ILE A 15 6.09 -4.47 -12.76
N ALA A 16 5.98 -4.29 -11.45
CA ALA A 16 5.03 -4.97 -10.60
C ALA A 16 3.60 -4.54 -10.97
N ASN A 17 3.03 -5.22 -11.96
CA ASN A 17 1.61 -5.21 -12.21
C ASN A 17 0.89 -5.70 -10.94
N ALA A 18 -0.25 -5.09 -10.63
CA ALA A 18 -1.07 -5.51 -9.49
C ALA A 18 -1.25 -7.03 -9.52
N GLN A 19 -0.78 -7.72 -8.47
CA GLN A 19 -0.77 -9.18 -8.34
C GLN A 19 -2.17 -9.81 -8.23
N CYS A 20 -3.22 -9.06 -8.56
CA CYS A 20 -4.57 -9.58 -8.63
C CYS A 20 -4.97 -9.71 -10.11
N ALA A 21 -4.60 -10.85 -10.71
CA ALA A 21 -5.15 -11.29 -11.99
C ALA A 21 -6.70 -11.33 -11.95
N MET A 22 -7.29 -11.49 -10.76
CA MET A 22 -8.73 -11.42 -10.52
C MET A 22 -9.31 -10.00 -10.60
N CYS A 23 -8.65 -8.98 -10.03
CA CYS A 23 -9.13 -7.60 -10.08
C CYS A 23 -9.08 -7.02 -11.49
N LYS A 24 -8.06 -7.41 -12.28
CA LYS A 24 -7.94 -6.97 -13.68
C LYS A 24 -9.03 -7.61 -14.56
N ALA A 25 -9.30 -8.91 -14.40
CA ALA A 25 -10.33 -9.58 -15.17
C ALA A 25 -11.74 -9.01 -14.90
N VAL A 26 -12.09 -8.71 -13.64
CA VAL A 26 -13.40 -8.13 -13.30
C VAL A 26 -13.54 -6.69 -13.81
N VAL A 27 -12.47 -5.88 -13.81
CA VAL A 27 -12.52 -4.52 -14.37
C VAL A 27 -12.59 -4.53 -15.90
N GLU A 28 -11.87 -5.46 -16.55
CA GLU A 28 -11.85 -5.55 -18.01
C GLU A 28 -13.08 -6.24 -18.60
N SER A 29 -13.79 -7.06 -17.82
CA SER A 29 -15.02 -7.77 -18.25
C SER A 29 -16.33 -7.29 -17.61
N GLY A 30 -16.25 -6.45 -16.57
CA GLY A 30 -17.39 -5.94 -15.83
C GLY A 30 -17.96 -4.63 -16.37
N ASN A 31 -19.16 -4.28 -15.91
CA ASN A 31 -19.80 -3.01 -16.27
C ASN A 31 -19.09 -1.82 -15.57
N PRO A 32 -19.19 -0.59 -16.11
CA PRO A 32 -18.54 0.60 -15.53
C PRO A 32 -18.82 0.80 -14.02
N SER A 33 -20.03 0.46 -13.56
CA SER A 33 -20.42 0.55 -12.15
C SER A 33 -19.68 -0.44 -11.24
N GLU A 34 -19.33 -1.63 -11.74
CA GLU A 34 -18.58 -2.65 -10.98
C GLU A 34 -17.10 -2.24 -10.85
N ALA A 35 -16.54 -1.61 -11.89
CA ALA A 35 -15.20 -1.06 -11.87
C ALA A 35 -15.06 0.11 -10.88
N GLU A 36 -16.05 1.01 -10.80
CA GLU A 36 -16.08 2.10 -9.81
C GLU A 36 -16.18 1.59 -8.37
N GLY A 37 -16.98 0.54 -8.14
CA GLY A 37 -17.10 -0.12 -6.83
C GLY A 37 -15.77 -0.71 -6.36
N LEU A 38 -15.01 -1.34 -7.27
CA LEU A 38 -13.69 -1.87 -6.95
C LEU A 38 -12.68 -0.78 -6.60
N ASN A 39 -12.62 0.31 -7.38
CA ASN A 39 -11.69 1.42 -7.09
C ASN A 39 -11.97 2.02 -5.71
N SER A 40 -13.25 2.18 -5.37
CA SER A 40 -13.68 2.61 -4.04
C SER A 40 -13.24 1.64 -2.94
N GLY A 41 -13.31 0.33 -3.20
CA GLY A 41 -12.82 -0.71 -2.30
C GLY A 41 -11.29 -0.68 -2.10
N ILE A 42 -10.51 -0.45 -3.16
CA ILE A 42 -9.05 -0.31 -3.07
C ILE A 42 -8.68 0.90 -2.22
N LEU A 43 -9.32 2.05 -2.46
CA LEU A 43 -9.11 3.25 -1.65
C LEU A 43 -9.48 3.04 -0.18
N TYR A 44 -10.60 2.33 0.07
CA TYR A 44 -11.02 1.98 1.42
C TYR A 44 -9.98 1.09 2.13
N LEU A 45 -9.44 0.07 1.46
CA LEU A 45 -8.43 -0.82 2.06
C LEU A 45 -7.07 -0.13 2.25
N MET A 46 -6.69 0.79 1.36
CA MET A 46 -5.43 1.55 1.46
C MET A 46 -5.35 2.43 2.71
N ILE A 47 -6.47 2.86 3.28
CA ILE A 47 -6.45 3.72 4.48
C ILE A 47 -5.83 3.02 5.70
N PHE A 48 -6.03 1.70 5.82
CA PHE A 48 -5.61 0.93 6.99
C PHE A 48 -4.08 0.92 7.16
N PRO A 49 -3.26 0.61 6.13
CA PRO A 49 -1.81 0.73 6.21
C PRO A 49 -1.33 2.09 6.74
N TYR A 50 -1.91 3.21 6.28
CA TYR A 50 -1.51 4.55 6.72
C TYR A 50 -1.86 4.80 8.19
N LEU A 51 -3.06 4.39 8.61
CA LEU A 51 -3.48 4.49 10.00
C LEU A 51 -2.59 3.66 10.93
N LEU A 52 -2.33 2.40 10.57
CA LEU A 52 -1.49 1.50 11.36
C LEU A 52 -0.06 2.04 11.52
N VAL A 53 0.56 2.51 10.43
CA VAL A 53 1.90 3.10 10.48
C VAL A 53 1.90 4.40 11.30
N GLY A 54 0.92 5.28 11.10
CA GLY A 54 0.78 6.51 11.85
C GLY A 54 0.63 6.28 13.36
N THR A 55 -0.24 5.35 13.74
CA THR A 55 -0.45 4.94 15.14
C THR A 55 0.83 4.34 15.74
N LEU A 56 1.50 3.44 15.02
CA LEU A 56 2.77 2.84 15.47
C LEU A 56 3.84 3.92 15.72
N LEU A 57 4.02 4.83 14.77
CA LEU A 57 5.00 5.93 14.88
C LEU A 57 4.67 6.85 16.06
N TYR A 58 3.39 7.19 16.27
CA TYR A 58 2.95 7.97 17.41
C TYR A 58 3.35 7.31 18.74
N PHE A 59 3.09 6.01 18.91
CA PHE A 59 3.46 5.29 20.12
C PHE A 59 4.98 5.19 20.32
N ILE A 60 5.75 4.98 19.26
CA ILE A 60 7.22 4.98 19.34
C ILE A 60 7.73 6.33 19.84
N VAL A 61 7.26 7.44 19.26
CA VAL A 61 7.69 8.79 19.67
C VAL A 61 7.27 9.09 21.10
N LYS A 62 6.03 8.76 21.47
CA LYS A 62 5.52 8.92 22.85
C LYS A 62 6.35 8.14 23.85
N ASN A 63 6.65 6.88 23.58
CA ASN A 63 7.47 6.03 24.45
C ASN A 63 8.91 6.56 24.56
N ARG A 64 9.51 7.00 23.45
CA ARG A 64 10.87 7.58 23.49
C ARG A 64 10.93 8.91 24.24
N LYS A 65 9.87 9.73 24.22
CA LYS A 65 9.80 10.94 25.06
C LYS A 65 9.67 10.58 26.55
N LYS A 66 8.87 9.58 26.89
CA LYS A 66 8.70 9.12 28.29
C LYS A 66 9.97 8.52 28.88
N ASN A 67 10.78 7.80 28.09
CA ASN A 67 12.04 7.19 28.54
C ASN A 67 13.25 8.12 28.48
N LYS A 68 13.09 9.37 27.99
CA LYS A 68 14.13 10.41 27.98
C LYS A 68 13.90 11.50 29.04
N LEU A 69 12.79 11.44 29.78
CA LEU A 69 12.61 12.09 31.08
C LEU A 69 12.95 11.07 32.17
#